data_AF-A0A2E0XIR0-F1
#
_entry.id   AF-A0A2E0XIR0-F1
#
_cell.length_a   1.000
_cell.length_b   1.000
_cell.length_c   1.000
_cell.angle_alpha   90.00
_cell.angle_beta   90.00
_cell.angle_gamma   90.00
#
_symmetry.space_group_name_H-M   'P 1'
#
loop_
_entity.id
_entity.type
_entity.pdbx_description
1 polymer ?
#
loop_
_entity_poly.entity_id
_entity_poly.type
_entity_poly.pdbx_seq_one_letter_code
_entity_poly.pdbx_strand_id
1 'polypeptide(L)'
;MNLGGKDMQRLILSRKGFDSSAGGVPSPIFPDGRIISLPIPDRRTNLRYKDIDVWNYNLGAIVDDLTRGKVRPDWNLHLDPDLNPNHLIRHEDWCPTFGQVGAAQGHLENQKVSAGDLFLFFGLFQEVEGKKGRWKFLRNTTPKHLIWGWLQIGKIVKVDDIKDQLDWAKYHPHFNRPEDKSNTLYLPSRYLHIIPGISTGTIPGGAGIFEHFSEQRQLTAPEAPNSTLWELPAWFFPESKPALTYHGKMDRWQRKEENVLLKSASRGQEFILQTEHYPEAKSWLNEIGLT
;
A
#
# COMPACT_ATOMS: atom_id res chain seq x y z
N MET A 1 27.55 8.79 -10.91
CA MET A 1 27.02 10.08 -10.39
C MET A 1 26.48 9.83 -8.99
N ASN A 2 26.81 10.69 -8.04
CA ASN A 2 26.33 10.62 -6.66
C ASN A 2 24.79 10.73 -6.65
N LEU A 3 24.09 9.61 -6.57
CA LEU A 3 22.67 9.58 -6.19
C LEU A 3 22.63 9.72 -4.66
N GLY A 4 23.02 10.88 -4.14
CA GLY A 4 22.68 11.24 -2.77
C GLY A 4 21.16 11.13 -2.66
N GLY A 5 20.68 10.24 -1.79
CA GLY A 5 19.25 10.04 -1.57
C GLY A 5 18.60 11.38 -1.28
N LYS A 6 17.52 11.71 -1.99
CA LYS A 6 16.71 12.87 -1.66
C LYS A 6 15.93 12.56 -0.39
N ASP A 7 15.92 13.51 0.54
CA ASP A 7 15.14 13.39 1.77
C ASP A 7 13.64 13.29 1.48
N MET A 8 12.94 12.50 2.28
CA MET A 8 11.48 12.37 2.22
C MET A 8 10.80 13.67 2.63
N GLN A 9 10.09 14.31 1.68
CA GLN A 9 9.32 15.54 1.91
C GLN A 9 7.83 15.27 2.11
N ARG A 10 7.34 14.12 1.63
CA ARG A 10 5.96 13.68 1.78
C ARG A 10 5.88 12.23 2.20
N LEU A 11 4.94 11.99 3.09
CA LEU A 11 4.46 10.67 3.45
C LEU A 11 3.07 10.49 2.83
N ILE A 12 2.88 9.41 2.09
CA ILE A 12 1.64 9.12 1.36
C ILE A 12 1.04 7.83 1.88
N LEU A 13 -0.11 7.90 2.54
CA LEU A 13 -0.92 6.71 2.84
C LEU A 13 -1.75 6.37 1.60
N SER A 14 -1.44 5.24 0.98
CA SER A 14 -1.99 4.81 -0.30
C SER A 14 -2.90 3.60 -0.13
N ARG A 15 -4.20 3.76 -0.39
CA ARG A 15 -5.16 2.67 -0.27
C ARG A 15 -5.00 1.68 -1.44
N LYS A 16 -4.85 0.40 -1.13
CA LYS A 16 -4.64 -0.70 -2.09
C LYS A 16 -5.30 -2.00 -1.65
N GLY A 17 -5.46 -2.89 -2.61
CA GLY A 17 -6.02 -4.24 -2.42
C GLY A 17 -7.55 -4.28 -2.44
N PHE A 18 -8.10 -5.45 -2.14
CA PHE A 18 -9.55 -5.65 -2.08
C PHE A 18 -10.25 -4.72 -1.08
N ASP A 19 -11.46 -4.32 -1.45
CA ASP A 19 -12.41 -3.65 -0.57
C ASP A 19 -13.86 -4.04 -0.92
N SER A 20 -14.85 -3.38 -0.33
CA SER A 20 -16.26 -3.66 -0.58
C SER A 20 -16.70 -3.37 -2.03
N SER A 21 -15.96 -2.54 -2.76
CA SER A 21 -16.22 -2.16 -4.15
C SER A 21 -15.44 -2.99 -5.16
N ALA A 22 -14.26 -3.49 -4.78
CA ALA A 22 -13.37 -4.28 -5.62
C ALA A 22 -12.95 -5.58 -4.92
N GLY A 23 -13.44 -6.73 -5.40
CA GLY A 23 -13.19 -8.05 -4.80
C GLY A 23 -14.17 -8.44 -3.68
N GLY A 24 -14.69 -7.47 -2.93
CA GLY A 24 -15.87 -7.62 -2.06
C GLY A 24 -15.62 -8.23 -0.69
N VAL A 25 -14.36 -8.48 -0.31
CA VAL A 25 -13.97 -9.02 1.01
C VAL A 25 -12.64 -8.42 1.48
N PRO A 26 -12.34 -8.40 2.79
CA PRO A 26 -11.02 -8.03 3.29
C PRO A 26 -9.92 -9.02 2.87
N SER A 27 -8.68 -8.56 2.94
CA SER A 27 -7.46 -9.36 2.85
C SER A 27 -7.24 -10.21 4.12
N PRO A 28 -6.66 -11.42 4.04
CA PRO A 28 -6.50 -12.30 5.21
C PRO A 28 -5.35 -11.89 6.13
N ILE A 29 -5.59 -12.03 7.44
CA ILE A 29 -4.58 -12.17 8.49
C ILE A 29 -4.63 -13.63 8.98
N PHE A 30 -3.56 -14.39 8.75
CA PHE A 30 -3.49 -15.81 9.09
C PHE A 30 -3.22 -16.02 10.59
N PRO A 31 -3.54 -17.21 11.14
CA PRO A 31 -3.34 -17.50 12.58
C PRO A 31 -1.90 -17.38 13.08
N ASP A 32 -0.91 -17.53 12.19
CA ASP A 32 0.52 -17.36 12.50
C ASP A 32 0.98 -15.89 12.34
N GLY A 33 0.04 -14.97 12.12
CA GLY A 33 0.27 -13.55 11.97
C GLY A 33 0.62 -13.12 10.55
N ARG A 34 0.85 -14.03 9.59
CA ARG A 34 1.16 -13.62 8.22
C ARG A 34 -0.02 -12.88 7.56
N ILE A 35 0.26 -11.91 6.69
CA ILE A 35 -0.78 -11.11 5.99
C ILE A 35 -0.61 -11.11 4.46
N ILE A 36 -1.69 -11.29 3.70
CA ILE A 36 -1.65 -11.20 2.22
C ILE A 36 -2.57 -10.08 1.78
N SER A 37 -2.04 -9.03 1.17
CA SER A 37 -2.87 -8.04 0.49
C SER A 37 -3.39 -8.62 -0.83
N LEU A 38 -4.71 -8.74 -0.98
CA LEU A 38 -5.35 -9.31 -2.17
C LEU A 38 -5.39 -8.26 -3.29
N PRO A 39 -4.75 -8.47 -4.46
CA PRO A 39 -4.82 -7.56 -5.61
C PRO A 39 -6.24 -7.56 -6.20
N ILE A 40 -6.78 -6.43 -6.64
CA ILE A 40 -8.16 -6.33 -7.17
C ILE A 40 -8.35 -7.09 -8.49
N PRO A 41 -9.57 -7.57 -8.83
CA PRO A 41 -9.81 -8.18 -10.14
C PRO A 41 -9.69 -7.15 -11.28
N ASP A 42 -9.01 -7.51 -12.37
CA ASP A 42 -8.86 -6.64 -13.55
C ASP A 42 -8.75 -7.47 -14.83
N ARG A 43 -9.78 -7.38 -15.68
CA ARG A 43 -9.88 -8.13 -16.95
C ARG A 43 -8.90 -7.67 -18.02
N ARG A 44 -8.18 -6.57 -17.80
CA ARG A 44 -7.24 -6.01 -18.78
C ARG A 44 -5.88 -6.70 -18.73
N THR A 45 -5.57 -7.39 -17.64
CA THR A 45 -4.29 -8.09 -17.47
C THR A 45 -4.42 -9.53 -17.92
N ASN A 46 -3.28 -10.19 -18.19
CA ASN A 46 -3.23 -11.63 -18.46
C ASN A 46 -2.82 -12.44 -17.23
N LEU A 47 -2.49 -11.79 -16.12
CA LEU A 47 -2.05 -12.44 -14.89
C LEU A 47 -3.27 -12.88 -14.07
N ARG A 48 -3.30 -14.14 -13.60
CA ARG A 48 -4.44 -14.70 -12.85
C ARG A 48 -4.03 -15.06 -11.42
N TYR A 49 -5.02 -15.16 -10.54
CA TYR A 49 -4.77 -15.49 -9.12
C TYR A 49 -4.07 -16.84 -8.93
N LYS A 50 -4.43 -17.85 -9.72
CA LYS A 50 -3.81 -19.17 -9.66
C LYS A 50 -2.32 -19.18 -10.06
N ASP A 51 -1.87 -18.13 -10.76
CA ASP A 51 -0.49 -18.02 -11.23
C ASP A 51 0.43 -17.38 -10.16
N ILE A 52 -0.11 -16.98 -8.99
CA ILE A 52 0.64 -16.35 -7.91
C ILE A 52 0.67 -17.27 -6.67
N ASP A 53 1.87 -17.56 -6.22
CA ASP A 53 2.13 -18.17 -4.91
C ASP A 53 2.65 -17.13 -3.93
N VAL A 54 2.16 -17.20 -2.69
CA VAL A 54 2.58 -16.32 -1.59
C VAL A 54 2.88 -17.20 -0.38
N TRP A 55 4.15 -17.21 0.03
CA TRP A 55 4.72 -18.14 0.99
C TRP A 55 4.45 -19.61 0.63
N ASN A 56 3.50 -20.27 1.29
CA ASN A 56 3.09 -21.66 1.05
C ASN A 56 1.62 -21.76 0.61
N TYR A 57 1.02 -20.66 0.15
CA TYR A 57 -0.35 -20.62 -0.33
C TYR A 57 -0.40 -20.20 -1.80
N ASN A 58 -1.33 -20.78 -2.54
CA ASN A 58 -1.72 -20.28 -3.84
C ASN A 58 -2.81 -19.21 -3.68
N LEU A 59 -2.61 -18.04 -4.29
CA LEU A 59 -3.52 -16.92 -4.15
C LEU A 59 -4.92 -17.24 -4.73
N GLY A 60 -4.98 -18.05 -5.78
CA GLY A 60 -6.22 -18.55 -6.37
C GLY A 60 -7.10 -19.31 -5.38
N ALA A 61 -6.53 -20.20 -4.58
CA ALA A 61 -7.26 -20.94 -3.55
C ALA A 61 -7.77 -20.02 -2.43
N ILE A 62 -6.94 -19.06 -2.01
CA ILE A 62 -7.31 -18.08 -0.97
C ILE A 62 -8.51 -17.24 -1.43
N VAL A 63 -8.47 -16.68 -2.64
CA VAL A 63 -9.57 -15.84 -3.12
C VAL A 63 -10.86 -16.63 -3.35
N ASP A 64 -10.77 -17.88 -3.85
CA ASP A 64 -11.94 -18.75 -4.00
C ASP A 64 -12.63 -19.00 -2.64
N ASP A 65 -11.84 -19.34 -1.63
CA ASP A 65 -12.31 -19.63 -0.27
C ASP A 65 -12.96 -18.42 0.39
N LEU A 66 -12.24 -17.29 0.45
CA LEU A 66 -12.69 -16.11 1.19
C LEU A 66 -13.87 -15.42 0.50
N THR A 67 -13.92 -15.45 -0.84
CA THR A 67 -15.03 -14.88 -1.61
C THR A 67 -16.19 -15.86 -1.81
N ARG A 68 -16.05 -17.12 -1.38
CA ARG A 68 -17.00 -18.21 -1.60
C ARG A 68 -17.30 -18.43 -3.09
N GLY A 69 -16.25 -18.45 -3.90
CA GLY A 69 -16.29 -18.67 -5.35
C GLY A 69 -16.78 -17.48 -6.19
N LYS A 70 -16.96 -16.30 -5.58
CA LYS A 70 -17.31 -15.08 -6.34
C LYS A 70 -16.15 -14.55 -7.16
N VAL A 71 -14.92 -14.69 -6.67
CA VAL A 71 -13.69 -14.51 -7.43
C VAL A 71 -13.06 -15.88 -7.61
N ARG A 72 -12.79 -16.27 -8.86
CA ARG A 72 -12.27 -17.60 -9.18
C ARG A 72 -10.75 -17.58 -9.37
N PRO A 73 -10.06 -18.72 -9.15
CA PRO A 73 -8.61 -18.80 -9.32
C PRO A 73 -8.10 -18.38 -10.71
N ASP A 74 -8.89 -18.61 -11.76
CA ASP A 74 -8.55 -18.31 -13.15
C ASP A 74 -8.89 -16.87 -13.58
N TRP A 75 -9.43 -16.04 -12.69
CA TRP A 75 -9.71 -14.65 -12.99
C TRP A 75 -8.43 -13.81 -13.05
N ASN A 76 -8.44 -12.82 -13.93
CA ASN A 76 -7.36 -11.85 -14.07
C ASN A 76 -7.35 -10.85 -12.91
N LEU A 77 -6.16 -10.39 -12.55
CA LEU A 77 -5.93 -9.50 -11.41
C LEU A 77 -5.05 -8.32 -11.74
N HIS A 78 -5.17 -7.29 -10.90
CA HIS A 78 -4.40 -6.06 -10.94
C HIS A 78 -3.28 -6.13 -9.90
N LEU A 79 -2.13 -6.72 -10.26
CA LEU A 79 -0.97 -6.75 -9.37
C LEU A 79 -0.29 -5.37 -9.37
N ASP A 80 -0.81 -4.47 -8.55
CA ASP A 80 -0.28 -3.13 -8.32
C ASP A 80 -0.66 -2.65 -6.89
N PRO A 81 0.31 -2.19 -6.08
CA PRO A 81 1.73 -2.17 -6.37
C PRO A 81 2.30 -3.60 -6.41
N ASP A 82 3.23 -3.85 -7.31
CA ASP A 82 3.95 -5.11 -7.42
C ASP A 82 5.25 -5.03 -6.63
N LEU A 83 5.19 -5.44 -5.35
CA LEU A 83 6.28 -5.24 -4.39
C LEU A 83 7.06 -6.51 -4.03
N ASN A 84 6.44 -7.68 -4.16
CA ASN A 84 7.02 -8.92 -3.66
C ASN A 84 7.71 -9.71 -4.79
N PRO A 85 9.04 -9.90 -4.73
CA PRO A 85 9.76 -10.64 -5.77
C PRO A 85 9.25 -12.08 -5.92
N ASN A 86 8.75 -12.68 -4.85
CA ASN A 86 8.37 -14.10 -4.81
C ASN A 86 6.99 -14.40 -5.41
N HIS A 87 6.20 -13.39 -5.78
CA HIS A 87 4.87 -13.64 -6.38
C HIS A 87 4.94 -14.34 -7.73
N LEU A 88 6.03 -14.15 -8.49
CA LEU A 88 6.20 -14.67 -9.84
C LEU A 88 7.66 -15.03 -10.10
N ILE A 89 7.91 -15.86 -11.10
CA ILE A 89 9.25 -15.98 -11.69
C ILE A 89 9.54 -14.66 -12.41
N ARG A 90 10.53 -13.91 -11.92
CA ARG A 90 10.83 -12.55 -12.38
C ARG A 90 11.89 -12.54 -13.46
N HIS A 91 11.80 -11.52 -14.33
CA HIS A 91 12.92 -11.10 -15.17
C HIS A 91 14.09 -10.63 -14.29
N GLU A 92 15.34 -10.77 -14.75
CA GLU A 92 16.51 -10.37 -13.97
C GLU A 92 16.54 -8.87 -13.63
N ASP A 93 16.05 -8.04 -14.56
CA ASP A 93 15.89 -6.59 -14.37
C ASP A 93 14.64 -6.17 -13.60
N TRP A 94 13.83 -7.13 -13.11
CA TRP A 94 12.61 -6.79 -12.38
C TRP A 94 12.92 -5.93 -11.16
N CYS A 95 12.10 -4.90 -10.96
CA CYS A 95 12.10 -4.14 -9.72
C CYS A 95 10.67 -3.89 -9.23
N PRO A 96 10.49 -3.68 -7.91
CA PRO A 96 9.20 -3.30 -7.36
C PRO A 96 8.62 -2.09 -8.10
N THR A 97 7.32 -2.05 -8.32
CA THR A 97 6.69 -0.99 -9.10
C THR A 97 5.33 -0.64 -8.53
N PHE A 98 4.99 0.65 -8.55
CA PHE A 98 3.65 1.14 -8.29
C PHE A 98 3.20 2.03 -9.44
N GLY A 99 1.99 1.82 -9.95
CA GLY A 99 1.38 2.60 -11.02
C GLY A 99 0.19 3.41 -10.54
N GLN A 100 0.02 4.61 -11.11
CA GLN A 100 -1.15 5.43 -10.85
C GLN A 100 -1.63 6.14 -12.12
N VAL A 101 -2.93 6.40 -12.20
CA VAL A 101 -3.57 7.04 -13.37
C VAL A 101 -4.77 7.90 -12.95
N GLY A 102 -5.23 8.76 -13.85
CA GLY A 102 -6.45 9.54 -13.70
C GLY A 102 -6.42 10.52 -12.53
N ALA A 103 -7.55 10.65 -11.83
CA ALA A 103 -7.71 11.63 -10.74
C ALA A 103 -6.74 11.41 -9.58
N ALA A 104 -6.40 10.16 -9.27
CA ALA A 104 -5.45 9.85 -8.21
C ALA A 104 -4.02 10.24 -8.60
N GLN A 105 -3.63 10.05 -9.87
CA GLN A 105 -2.36 10.58 -10.38
C GLN A 105 -2.35 12.11 -10.35
N GLY A 106 -3.41 12.74 -10.85
CA GLY A 106 -3.53 14.19 -10.87
C GLY A 106 -3.43 14.79 -9.46
N HIS A 107 -3.94 14.09 -8.44
CA HIS A 107 -3.75 14.48 -7.04
C HIS A 107 -2.28 14.41 -6.61
N LEU A 108 -1.56 13.34 -6.94
CA LEU A 108 -0.11 13.23 -6.64
C LEU A 108 0.68 14.36 -7.32
N GLU A 109 0.37 14.69 -8.58
CA GLU A 109 0.99 15.79 -9.32
C GLU A 109 0.69 17.15 -8.70
N ASN A 110 -0.57 17.42 -8.36
CA ASN A 110 -1.00 18.67 -7.71
C ASN A 110 -0.36 18.86 -6.33
N GLN A 111 -0.13 17.75 -5.61
CA GLN A 111 0.58 17.77 -4.33
C GLN A 111 2.10 17.80 -4.49
N LYS A 112 2.61 17.80 -5.74
CA LYS A 112 4.05 17.86 -6.08
C LYS A 112 4.84 16.68 -5.53
N VAL A 113 4.24 15.48 -5.55
CA VAL A 113 4.95 14.24 -5.19
C VAL A 113 6.15 14.03 -6.12
N SER A 114 7.29 13.69 -5.54
CA SER A 114 8.58 13.65 -6.22
C SER A 114 9.51 12.55 -5.68
N ALA A 115 10.64 12.31 -6.34
CA ALA A 115 11.65 11.37 -5.85
C ALA A 115 12.14 11.76 -4.44
N GLY A 116 12.23 10.77 -3.55
CA GLY A 116 12.47 10.90 -2.11
C GLY A 116 11.22 10.67 -1.26
N ASP A 117 10.02 10.98 -1.78
CA ASP A 117 8.77 10.81 -1.07
C ASP A 117 8.42 9.31 -0.86
N LEU A 118 7.67 9.00 0.20
CA LEU A 118 7.41 7.65 0.65
C LEU A 118 5.92 7.30 0.58
N PHE A 119 5.60 6.25 -0.19
CA PHE A 119 4.32 5.56 -0.08
C PHE A 119 4.35 4.55 1.06
N LEU A 120 3.31 4.57 1.89
CA LEU A 120 2.89 3.48 2.75
C LEU A 120 1.56 2.94 2.21
N PHE A 121 1.56 1.71 1.74
CA PHE A 121 0.37 1.05 1.23
C PHE A 121 -0.42 0.45 2.37
N PHE A 122 -1.70 0.77 2.44
CA PHE A 122 -2.62 0.19 3.39
C PHE A 122 -3.82 -0.44 2.68
N GLY A 123 -4.42 -1.46 3.30
CA GLY A 123 -5.58 -2.17 2.76
C GLY A 123 -6.53 -2.59 3.87
N LEU A 124 -7.67 -3.16 3.51
CA LEU A 124 -8.62 -3.71 4.48
C LEU A 124 -8.28 -5.18 4.76
N PHE A 125 -8.11 -5.54 6.03
CA PHE A 125 -7.71 -6.88 6.47
C PHE A 125 -8.66 -7.44 7.52
N GLN A 126 -8.74 -8.76 7.64
CA GLN A 126 -9.48 -9.45 8.68
C GLN A 126 -8.86 -10.83 8.96
N GLU A 127 -8.91 -11.26 10.21
CA GLU A 127 -8.43 -12.55 10.67
C GLU A 127 -9.18 -13.71 10.01
N VAL A 128 -8.44 -14.77 9.68
CA VAL A 128 -8.98 -15.99 9.08
C VAL A 128 -8.62 -17.22 9.89
N GLU A 129 -9.47 -18.25 9.81
CA GLU A 129 -9.23 -19.58 10.36
C GLU A 129 -9.26 -20.63 9.25
N GLY A 130 -8.39 -21.64 9.37
CA GLY A 130 -8.36 -22.79 8.48
C GLY A 130 -9.28 -23.88 8.98
N LYS A 131 -10.29 -24.28 8.21
CA LYS A 131 -11.21 -25.37 8.55
C LYS A 131 -11.39 -26.33 7.38
N LYS A 132 -10.99 -27.59 7.57
CA LYS A 132 -11.03 -28.66 6.55
C LYS A 132 -10.28 -28.28 5.26
N GLY A 133 -9.10 -27.68 5.40
CA GLY A 133 -8.27 -27.27 4.26
C GLY A 133 -8.78 -26.05 3.49
N ARG A 134 -9.76 -25.31 4.03
CA ARG A 134 -10.28 -24.07 3.43
C ARG A 134 -10.19 -22.90 4.40
N TRP A 135 -9.96 -21.71 3.88
CA TRP A 135 -9.92 -20.47 4.67
C TRP A 135 -11.30 -19.84 4.83
N LYS A 136 -11.57 -19.31 6.03
CA LYS A 136 -12.78 -18.54 6.32
C LYS A 136 -12.45 -17.41 7.27
N PHE A 137 -13.15 -16.28 7.15
CA PHE A 137 -13.04 -15.21 8.14
C PHE A 137 -13.42 -15.71 9.52
N LEU A 138 -12.56 -15.40 10.50
CA LEU A 138 -12.77 -15.73 11.89
C LEU A 138 -13.99 -14.95 12.41
N ARG A 139 -14.92 -15.67 13.04
CA ARG A 139 -16.13 -15.05 13.59
C ARG A 139 -15.76 -14.07 14.71
N ASN A 140 -16.59 -13.04 14.89
CA ASN A 140 -16.43 -12.02 15.93
C ASN A 140 -15.16 -11.16 15.80
N THR A 141 -14.54 -11.13 14.62
CA THR A 141 -13.50 -10.16 14.28
C THR A 141 -14.07 -9.10 13.34
N THR A 142 -13.53 -7.89 13.40
CA THR A 142 -13.94 -6.77 12.55
C THR A 142 -12.82 -6.44 11.56
N PRO A 143 -13.16 -6.12 10.29
CA PRO A 143 -12.18 -5.66 9.34
C PRO A 143 -11.46 -4.38 9.81
N LYS A 144 -10.16 -4.32 9.56
CA LYS A 144 -9.26 -3.25 9.98
C LYS A 144 -8.38 -2.78 8.83
N HIS A 145 -8.10 -1.48 8.78
CA HIS A 145 -7.10 -0.96 7.88
C HIS A 145 -5.70 -1.19 8.45
N LEU A 146 -4.80 -1.75 7.62
CA LEU A 146 -3.45 -2.14 8.02
C LEU A 146 -2.46 -1.68 6.95
N ILE A 147 -1.35 -1.09 7.38
CA ILE A 147 -0.20 -0.80 6.52
C ILE A 147 0.53 -2.12 6.25
N TRP A 148 0.68 -2.48 4.98
CA TRP A 148 1.22 -3.78 4.56
C TRP A 148 2.44 -3.67 3.64
N GLY A 149 2.75 -2.50 3.10
CA GLY A 149 3.92 -2.32 2.25
C GLY A 149 4.35 -0.87 2.11
N TRP A 150 5.51 -0.67 1.48
CA TRP A 150 6.07 0.65 1.26
C TRP A 150 6.79 0.76 -0.09
N LEU A 151 6.94 1.99 -0.57
CA LEU A 151 7.80 2.35 -1.69
C LEU A 151 8.27 3.80 -1.54
N GLN A 152 9.56 4.00 -1.30
CA GLN A 152 10.22 5.29 -1.45
C GLN A 152 10.55 5.52 -2.92
N ILE A 153 10.12 6.65 -3.46
CA ILE A 153 10.24 6.95 -4.87
C ILE A 153 11.69 7.26 -5.23
N GLY A 154 12.28 6.47 -6.11
CA GLY A 154 13.56 6.75 -6.75
C GLY A 154 13.37 7.46 -8.09
N LYS A 155 12.37 7.03 -8.88
CA LYS A 155 12.08 7.58 -10.21
C LYS A 155 10.58 7.60 -10.46
N ILE A 156 10.13 8.64 -11.16
CA ILE A 156 8.76 8.77 -11.68
C ILE A 156 8.86 8.79 -13.20
N VAL A 157 8.08 7.95 -13.87
CA VAL A 157 8.09 7.82 -15.34
C VAL A 157 6.68 7.75 -15.89
N LYS A 158 6.44 8.40 -17.03
CA LYS A 158 5.19 8.23 -17.79
C LYS A 158 5.29 6.96 -18.61
N VAL A 159 4.31 6.06 -18.46
CA VAL A 159 4.35 4.75 -19.12
C VAL A 159 4.46 4.89 -20.63
N ASP A 160 3.69 5.81 -21.20
CA ASP A 160 3.63 6.02 -22.65
C ASP A 160 4.99 6.44 -23.24
N ASP A 161 5.88 7.05 -22.44
CA ASP A 161 7.22 7.49 -22.87
C ASP A 161 8.26 6.35 -22.83
N ILE A 162 7.99 5.27 -22.09
CA ILE A 162 8.95 4.21 -21.79
C ILE A 162 8.42 2.80 -22.07
N LYS A 163 7.24 2.66 -22.67
CA LYS A 163 6.56 1.37 -22.85
C LYS A 163 7.41 0.32 -23.59
N ASP A 164 8.25 0.77 -24.51
CA ASP A 164 9.13 -0.07 -25.32
C ASP A 164 10.51 -0.31 -24.68
N GLN A 165 10.78 0.29 -23.51
CA GLN A 165 12.09 0.26 -22.84
C GLN A 165 12.12 -0.66 -21.62
N LEU A 166 10.96 -1.08 -21.10
CA LEU A 166 10.85 -1.92 -19.89
C LEU A 166 10.23 -3.28 -20.21
N ASP A 167 10.99 -4.16 -20.85
CA ASP A 167 10.55 -5.52 -21.20
C ASP A 167 10.07 -6.30 -19.96
N TRP A 168 10.79 -6.16 -18.84
CA TRP A 168 10.45 -6.82 -17.58
C TRP A 168 9.10 -6.39 -16.99
N ALA A 169 8.55 -5.24 -17.37
CA ALA A 169 7.32 -4.68 -16.81
C ALA A 169 6.09 -4.91 -17.69
N LYS A 170 6.21 -5.54 -18.87
CA LYS A 170 5.11 -5.70 -19.84
C LYS A 170 3.87 -6.41 -19.29
N TYR A 171 4.02 -7.30 -18.31
CA TYR A 171 2.88 -7.95 -17.65
C TYR A 171 2.12 -7.00 -16.69
N HIS A 172 2.76 -5.92 -16.25
CA HIS A 172 2.23 -5.02 -15.24
C HIS A 172 0.94 -4.35 -15.75
N PRO A 173 -0.08 -4.16 -14.90
CA PRO A 173 -1.39 -3.69 -15.36
C PRO A 173 -1.37 -2.35 -16.09
N HIS A 174 -0.37 -1.51 -15.83
CA HIS A 174 -0.21 -0.19 -16.45
C HIS A 174 0.28 -0.23 -17.90
N PHE A 175 0.86 -1.34 -18.37
CA PHE A 175 1.24 -1.54 -19.78
C PHE A 175 0.11 -2.17 -20.62
N ASN A 176 -0.93 -2.66 -19.96
CA ASN A 176 -2.07 -3.34 -20.59
C ASN A 176 -3.32 -2.44 -20.65
N ARG A 177 -3.10 -1.12 -20.71
CA ARG A 177 -4.16 -0.10 -20.77
C ARG A 177 -4.03 0.70 -22.07
N PRO A 178 -5.13 1.32 -22.55
CA PRO A 178 -5.03 2.35 -23.57
C PRO A 178 -4.10 3.48 -23.12
N GLU A 179 -3.48 4.17 -24.09
CA GLU A 179 -2.63 5.33 -23.83
C GLU A 179 -3.41 6.39 -23.01
N ASP A 180 -2.73 6.92 -22.00
CA ASP A 180 -3.28 7.91 -21.08
C ASP A 180 -2.10 8.71 -20.53
N LYS A 181 -2.07 10.03 -20.80
CA LYS A 181 -0.99 10.93 -20.38
C LYS A 181 -0.78 10.98 -18.85
N SER A 182 -1.78 10.56 -18.08
CA SER A 182 -1.68 10.44 -16.63
C SER A 182 -1.13 9.09 -16.18
N ASN A 183 -0.98 8.10 -17.06
CA ASN A 183 -0.45 6.79 -16.72
C ASN A 183 1.03 6.88 -16.31
N THR A 184 1.29 6.69 -15.01
CA THR A 184 2.58 6.98 -14.38
C THR A 184 3.03 5.81 -13.53
N LEU A 185 4.31 5.46 -13.60
CA LEU A 185 4.95 4.52 -12.68
C LEU A 185 5.88 5.25 -11.71
N TYR A 186 5.87 4.74 -10.50
CA TYR A 186 6.75 5.07 -9.40
C TYR A 186 7.66 3.86 -9.17
N LEU A 187 8.94 4.05 -9.47
CA LEU A 187 9.99 3.05 -9.28
C LEU A 187 10.75 3.38 -7.99
N PRO A 188 11.14 2.36 -7.21
CA PRO A 188 11.75 2.56 -5.90
C PRO A 188 13.14 3.16 -5.99
N SER A 189 13.56 3.86 -4.94
CA SER A 189 14.96 4.12 -4.68
C SER A 189 15.69 2.80 -4.41
N ARG A 190 16.98 2.75 -4.71
CA ARG A 190 17.79 1.54 -4.41
C ARG A 190 17.87 1.26 -2.92
N TYR A 191 17.90 2.32 -2.11
CA TYR A 191 17.98 2.27 -0.67
C TYR A 191 16.88 3.15 -0.07
N LEU A 192 16.41 2.75 1.09
CA LEU A 192 15.49 3.54 1.88
C LEU A 192 16.26 4.63 2.66
N HIS A 193 15.85 5.88 2.50
CA HIS A 193 16.45 7.06 3.12
C HIS A 193 15.40 7.81 3.94
N ILE A 194 15.38 7.59 5.26
CA ILE A 194 14.39 8.21 6.16
C ILE A 194 15.02 9.33 7.02
N ILE A 195 16.32 9.23 7.35
CA ILE A 195 17.02 10.20 8.20
C ILE A 195 18.15 10.90 7.41
N PRO A 196 18.14 12.25 7.29
CA PRO A 196 19.25 13.00 6.70
C PRO A 196 20.50 12.88 7.58
N GLY A 197 21.64 12.51 6.98
CA GLY A 197 22.95 12.53 7.66
C GLY A 197 23.21 11.41 8.66
N ILE A 198 22.21 10.59 9.00
CA ILE A 198 22.44 9.32 9.72
C ILE A 198 22.44 8.22 8.67
N SER A 199 23.60 7.59 8.46
CA SER A 199 23.68 6.27 7.87
C SER A 199 23.07 5.26 8.84
N THR A 200 21.76 5.34 9.11
CA THR A 200 21.02 4.16 9.55
C THR A 200 21.24 3.19 8.41
N GLY A 201 22.06 2.16 8.64
CA GLY A 201 22.67 1.34 7.59
C GLY A 201 21.72 1.16 6.42
N THR A 202 22.11 1.65 5.24
CA THR A 202 21.27 1.67 4.03
C THR A 202 20.55 0.34 3.89
N ILE A 203 19.24 0.31 4.19
CA ILE A 203 18.44 -0.89 4.04
C ILE A 203 18.30 -1.11 2.52
N PRO A 204 18.81 -2.23 1.98
CA PRO A 204 18.60 -2.55 0.58
C PRO A 204 17.11 -2.65 0.30
N GLY A 205 16.66 -2.01 -0.77
CA GLY A 205 15.25 -2.00 -1.17
C GLY A 205 14.52 -0.79 -0.64
N GLY A 206 14.37 0.24 -1.46
CA GLY A 206 13.43 1.34 -1.22
C GLY A 206 11.96 0.91 -1.33
N ALA A 207 11.66 -0.38 -1.40
CA ALA A 207 10.32 -0.93 -1.43
C ALA A 207 10.29 -2.31 -0.79
N GLY A 208 9.14 -2.69 -0.24
CA GLY A 208 8.95 -3.99 0.38
C GLY A 208 7.57 -4.16 0.99
N ILE A 209 7.39 -5.29 1.67
CA ILE A 209 6.15 -5.66 2.35
C ILE A 209 6.42 -5.99 3.81
N PHE A 210 5.43 -5.73 4.66
CA PHE A 210 5.37 -6.28 6.01
C PHE A 210 4.69 -7.64 5.93
N GLU A 211 5.44 -8.71 6.17
CA GLU A 211 4.89 -10.07 6.01
C GLU A 211 3.93 -10.46 7.12
N HIS A 212 4.06 -9.84 8.30
CA HIS A 212 3.30 -10.18 9.50
C HIS A 212 2.49 -8.98 10.01
N PHE A 213 1.34 -9.28 10.59
CA PHE A 213 0.51 -8.37 11.34
C PHE A 213 1.27 -7.79 12.53
N SER A 214 0.95 -6.54 12.86
CA SER A 214 1.47 -5.79 13.99
C SER A 214 0.48 -4.70 14.30
N GLU A 215 0.22 -4.50 15.59
CA GLU A 215 -0.68 -3.46 16.08
C GLU A 215 -0.15 -2.07 15.73
N GLN A 216 1.17 -1.88 15.70
CA GLN A 216 1.81 -0.62 15.32
C GLN A 216 1.50 -0.18 13.88
N ARG A 217 1.15 -1.13 12.99
CA ARG A 217 0.77 -0.86 11.59
C ARG A 217 -0.74 -0.78 11.38
N GLN A 218 -1.53 -1.02 12.41
CA GLN A 218 -2.99 -0.95 12.33
C GLN A 218 -3.43 0.51 12.36
N LEU A 219 -4.15 0.94 11.32
CA LEU A 219 -4.71 2.29 11.26
C LEU A 219 -6.06 2.35 11.97
N THR A 220 -6.91 1.33 11.83
CA THR A 220 -8.21 1.29 12.51
C THR A 220 -8.02 1.21 14.03
N ALA A 221 -8.77 1.99 14.81
CA ALA A 221 -8.70 1.90 16.26
C ALA A 221 -9.16 0.49 16.73
N PRO A 222 -8.48 -0.18 17.69
CA PRO A 222 -8.78 -1.56 18.08
C PRO A 222 -10.26 -1.85 18.39
N GLU A 223 -10.94 -0.93 19.07
CA GLU A 223 -12.35 -1.05 19.46
C GLU A 223 -13.29 -0.24 18.55
N ALA A 224 -12.85 0.12 17.35
CA ALA A 224 -13.66 0.89 16.43
C ALA A 224 -14.87 0.09 15.94
N PRO A 225 -16.07 0.72 15.86
CA PRO A 225 -17.25 0.04 15.33
C PRO A 225 -17.16 -0.20 13.81
N ASN A 226 -16.18 0.42 13.13
CA ASN A 226 -15.93 0.25 11.70
C ASN A 226 -14.48 0.63 11.35
N SER A 227 -14.01 0.17 10.19
CA SER A 227 -12.63 0.35 9.74
C SER A 227 -12.23 1.81 9.45
N THR A 228 -13.19 2.74 9.35
CA THR A 228 -12.91 4.14 8.97
C THR A 228 -12.51 5.02 10.14
N LEU A 229 -12.76 4.60 11.39
CA LEU A 229 -12.24 5.30 12.56
C LEU A 229 -10.81 4.83 12.81
N TRP A 230 -9.86 5.71 12.50
CA TRP A 230 -8.44 5.45 12.67
C TRP A 230 -7.95 5.96 14.01
N GLU A 231 -6.98 5.28 14.57
CA GLU A 231 -6.17 5.73 15.69
C GLU A 231 -4.75 5.97 15.17
N LEU A 232 -4.29 7.20 15.29
CA LEU A 232 -2.98 7.63 14.82
C LEU A 232 -2.19 8.24 15.99
N PRO A 233 -0.85 8.29 15.91
CA PRO A 233 -0.05 9.04 16.88
C PRO A 233 -0.54 10.49 17.03
N ALA A 234 -0.48 11.04 18.24
CA ALA A 234 -1.01 12.38 18.54
C ALA A 234 -0.45 13.48 17.62
N TRP A 235 0.78 13.34 17.14
CA TRP A 235 1.44 14.30 16.26
C TRP A 235 0.76 14.47 14.88
N PHE A 236 -0.07 13.51 14.44
CA PHE A 236 -0.89 13.64 13.23
C PHE A 236 -1.96 14.73 13.34
N PHE A 237 -2.39 15.10 14.57
CA PHE A 237 -3.44 16.09 14.75
C PHE A 237 -3.01 17.44 14.14
N PRO A 238 -3.78 18.00 13.19
CA PRO A 238 -3.31 19.10 12.36
C PRO A 238 -3.60 20.48 12.98
N GLU A 239 -3.14 20.73 14.22
CA GLU A 239 -3.44 21.94 15.00
C GLU A 239 -3.46 23.24 14.16
N SER A 240 -2.29 23.80 13.87
CA SER A 240 -2.06 24.92 12.94
C SER A 240 -1.32 24.48 11.66
N LYS A 241 -1.11 23.17 11.52
CA LYS A 241 -0.35 22.54 10.44
C LYS A 241 -1.29 22.11 9.29
N PRO A 242 -0.78 22.01 8.04
CA PRO A 242 -1.57 21.45 6.94
C PRO A 242 -2.00 20.01 7.22
N ALA A 243 -3.30 19.76 7.30
CA ALA A 243 -3.84 18.43 7.53
C ALA A 243 -3.51 17.44 6.41
N LEU A 244 -3.53 16.16 6.75
CA LEU A 244 -3.53 15.05 5.79
C LEU A 244 -4.57 15.32 4.69
N THR A 245 -4.20 15.24 3.41
CA THR A 245 -5.11 15.61 2.31
C THR A 245 -6.45 14.85 2.41
N TYR A 246 -7.55 15.52 2.03
CA TYR A 246 -8.94 15.08 2.23
C TYR A 246 -9.47 15.08 3.68
N HIS A 247 -8.63 15.43 4.66
CA HIS A 247 -9.00 15.45 6.07
C HIS A 247 -8.87 16.85 6.70
N GLY A 248 -9.05 17.93 5.92
CA GLY A 248 -8.95 19.31 6.45
C GLY A 248 -10.07 19.75 7.40
N LYS A 249 -11.17 18.99 7.51
CA LYS A 249 -12.28 19.34 8.41
C LYS A 249 -11.99 18.83 9.83
N MET A 250 -11.94 19.74 10.80
CA MET A 250 -11.60 19.43 12.20
C MET A 250 -12.61 18.50 12.89
N ASP A 251 -13.87 18.45 12.43
CA ASP A 251 -14.90 17.52 12.92
C ASP A 251 -14.57 16.03 12.68
N ARG A 252 -13.59 15.74 11.80
CA ARG A 252 -13.05 14.39 11.58
C ARG A 252 -12.02 13.99 12.62
N TRP A 253 -11.48 14.94 13.37
CA TRP A 253 -10.37 14.72 14.28
C TRP A 253 -10.85 14.82 15.73
N GLN A 254 -10.44 13.86 16.54
CA GLN A 254 -10.66 13.89 17.98
C GLN A 254 -9.34 13.62 18.68
N ARG A 255 -8.79 14.66 19.32
CA ARG A 255 -7.60 14.52 20.15
C ARG A 255 -7.93 13.72 21.41
N LYS A 256 -7.05 12.79 21.77
CA LYS A 256 -7.01 12.10 23.06
C LYS A 256 -5.69 12.48 23.76
N GLU A 257 -5.44 11.92 24.93
CA GLU A 257 -4.24 12.22 25.71
C GLU A 257 -2.96 11.79 24.98
N GLU A 258 -2.91 10.55 24.46
CA GLU A 258 -1.71 9.96 23.86
C GLU A 258 -1.79 9.79 22.33
N ASN A 259 -3.00 9.84 21.77
CA ASN A 259 -3.25 9.59 20.36
C ASN A 259 -4.29 10.56 19.76
N VAL A 260 -4.58 10.39 18.48
CA VAL A 260 -5.65 11.09 17.78
C VAL A 260 -6.53 10.09 17.05
N LEU A 261 -7.84 10.25 17.23
CA LEU A 261 -8.81 9.54 16.41
C LEU A 261 -9.13 10.35 15.16
N LEU A 262 -9.08 9.71 14.00
CA LEU A 262 -9.39 10.29 12.70
C LEU A 262 -10.52 9.51 12.02
N LYS A 263 -11.61 10.19 11.68
CA LYS A 263 -12.61 9.64 10.76
C LYS A 263 -12.08 9.75 9.32
N SER A 264 -11.48 8.66 8.83
CA SER A 264 -10.90 8.59 7.49
C SER A 264 -11.94 8.83 6.39
N ALA A 265 -11.50 9.44 5.29
CA ALA A 265 -12.33 9.70 4.14
C ALA A 265 -12.60 8.39 3.39
N SER A 266 -13.87 8.12 3.07
CA SER A 266 -14.24 7.00 2.20
C SER A 266 -13.78 7.23 0.75
N ARG A 267 -13.68 8.50 0.33
CA ARG A 267 -13.22 8.92 -0.99
C ARG A 267 -11.74 9.35 -0.94
N GLY A 268 -11.02 9.05 -2.02
CA GLY A 268 -9.59 9.33 -2.16
C GLY A 268 -8.76 8.08 -1.98
N GLN A 269 -7.77 7.90 -2.87
CA GLN A 269 -6.87 6.76 -2.87
C GLN A 269 -5.53 7.09 -2.21
N GLU A 270 -5.09 8.35 -2.31
CA GLU A 270 -3.79 8.83 -1.85
C GLU A 270 -3.98 9.95 -0.81
N PHE A 271 -3.51 9.73 0.42
CA PHE A 271 -3.58 10.71 1.51
C PHE A 271 -2.17 11.19 1.87
N ILE A 272 -1.92 12.48 1.68
CA ILE A 272 -0.56 13.03 1.65
C ILE A 272 -0.35 13.97 2.83
N LEU A 273 0.78 13.80 3.51
CA LEU A 273 1.25 14.64 4.60
C LEU A 273 2.59 15.26 4.23
N GLN A 274 2.75 16.56 4.43
CA GLN A 274 4.01 17.28 4.20
C GLN A 274 4.91 17.15 5.43
N THR A 275 5.94 16.32 5.35
CA THR A 275 6.74 15.93 6.52
C THR A 275 7.57 17.06 7.11
N GLU A 276 7.77 18.16 6.38
CA GLU A 276 8.39 19.39 6.90
C GLU A 276 7.64 19.98 8.10
N HIS A 277 6.31 19.81 8.14
CA HIS A 277 5.47 20.24 9.26
C HIS A 277 5.30 19.16 10.34
N TYR A 278 5.74 17.94 10.06
CA TYR A 278 5.54 16.76 10.90
C TYR A 278 6.85 15.96 11.03
N PRO A 279 7.90 16.52 11.66
CA PRO A 279 9.19 15.86 11.81
C PRO A 279 9.09 14.52 12.55
N GLU A 280 8.09 14.34 13.41
CA GLU A 280 7.81 13.12 14.17
C GLU A 280 7.49 11.91 13.27
N ALA A 281 7.08 12.14 12.02
CA ALA A 281 6.83 11.08 11.07
C ALA A 281 8.05 10.17 10.90
N LYS A 282 9.27 10.70 11.02
CA LYS A 282 10.50 9.91 10.91
C LYS A 282 10.64 8.88 12.03
N SER A 283 10.37 9.28 13.27
CA SER A 283 10.42 8.36 14.42
C SER A 283 9.32 7.31 14.34
N TRP A 284 8.13 7.70 13.90
CA TRP A 284 7.02 6.76 13.71
C TRP A 284 7.31 5.70 12.64
N LEU A 285 8.01 6.04 11.56
CA LEU A 285 8.43 5.06 10.56
C LEU A 285 9.31 3.96 11.17
N ASN A 286 10.15 4.30 12.16
CA ASN A 286 10.92 3.31 12.93
C ASN A 286 10.03 2.43 13.80
N GLU A 287 9.07 3.04 14.52
CA GLU A 287 8.12 2.34 15.39
C GLU A 287 7.27 1.30 14.64
N ILE A 288 6.90 1.59 13.39
CA ILE A 288 6.14 0.64 12.55
C ILE A 288 7.02 -0.42 11.88
N GLY A 289 8.33 -0.41 12.15
CA GLY A 289 9.30 -1.42 11.72
C GLY A 289 9.90 -1.20 10.34
N LEU A 290 9.95 0.06 9.85
CA LEU A 290 10.51 0.38 8.54
C LEU A 290 12.04 0.62 8.57
N THR A 291 12.64 0.86 9.74
CA THR A 291 14.09 1.09 9.93
C THR A 291 14.68 0.22 11.02
#